data_AF-A0A8H7IGB2-F1
#
_entry.id   AF-A0A8H7IGB2-F1
#
_cell.length_a   1.000
_cell.length_b   1.000
_cell.length_c   1.000
_cell.angle_alpha   90.00
_cell.angle_beta   90.00
_cell.angle_gamma   90.00
#
_symmetry.space_group_name_H-M   'P 1'
#
loop_
_entity.id
_entity.type
_entity.pdbx_description
1 polymer ?
#
loop_
_entity_poly.entity_id
_entity_poly.type
_entity_poly.pdbx_seq_one_letter_code
_entity_poly.pdbx_strand_id
1 'polypeptide(L)'
;MNGIFGYLVLRDALPKFLSLVATDSNLLIEQHNGGMVISFHRIINTHRYELTKFAVHDVLTVLLLGVPLLVEYGYDGDHEPENPMFEWIHGIPATFLEVMAQINSRRTGSRVRLDDWQTLEERVLFWKSRYAMLNDAPVPGSDDAERVAVQEGWRHLLLIYIYMGVCGASSDDPRVQGSVSRIFQLASSVRSSQIGMHMLPQCVVQAGIAARMEKHRVAVYQKLMSFTGPRLWLFDGPQYSQFLYHLWRGVGEGGRAVTWDDYVRSRQAIISI
;
A
#
# COMPACT_ATOMS: atom_id res chain seq x y z
N MET A 1 0.80 13.67 -13.28
CA MET A 1 0.89 12.45 -14.11
C MET A 1 -0.35 11.63 -13.77
N ASN A 2 -1.23 11.35 -14.73
CA ASN A 2 -2.48 10.62 -14.49
C ASN A 2 -2.13 9.17 -14.10
N GLY A 3 -2.84 8.56 -13.15
CA GLY A 3 -2.62 7.20 -12.67
C GLY A 3 -2.55 6.12 -13.74
N ILE A 4 -3.37 6.26 -14.78
CA ILE A 4 -3.35 5.38 -15.96
C ILE A 4 -1.97 5.42 -16.62
N PHE A 5 -1.42 6.63 -16.78
CA PHE A 5 -0.12 6.82 -17.39
C PHE A 5 0.99 6.22 -16.52
N GLY A 6 0.86 6.28 -15.19
CA GLY A 6 1.77 5.60 -14.26
C GLY A 6 1.80 4.08 -14.45
N TYR A 7 0.63 3.43 -14.51
CA TYR A 7 0.54 1.99 -14.75
C TYR A 7 1.03 1.58 -16.14
N LEU A 8 0.67 2.33 -17.19
CA LEU A 8 1.14 2.07 -18.55
C LEU A 8 2.67 2.16 -18.65
N VAL A 9 3.27 3.20 -18.07
CA VAL A 9 4.73 3.35 -18.01
C VAL A 9 5.37 2.19 -17.27
N LEU A 10 4.77 1.72 -16.17
CA LEU A 10 5.27 0.57 -15.43
C LEU A 10 5.19 -0.72 -16.28
N ARG A 11 4.08 -0.94 -16.97
CA ARG A 11 3.90 -2.08 -17.89
C ARG A 11 4.93 -2.04 -19.03
N ASP A 12 5.18 -0.88 -19.61
CA ASP A 12 6.16 -0.71 -20.68
C ASP A 12 7.61 -0.91 -20.20
N ALA A 13 7.87 -0.70 -18.91
CA ALA A 13 9.18 -0.95 -18.29
C ALA A 13 9.41 -2.44 -17.95
N LEU A 14 8.38 -3.28 -17.93
CA LEU A 14 8.45 -4.69 -17.52
C LEU A 14 9.52 -5.50 -18.27
N PRO A 15 9.63 -5.44 -19.62
CA PRO A 15 10.63 -6.24 -20.33
C PRO A 15 12.07 -5.90 -19.93
N LYS A 16 12.35 -4.61 -19.67
CA LYS A 16 13.66 -4.17 -19.21
C LYS A 16 13.93 -4.63 -17.79
N PHE A 17 12.93 -4.53 -16.91
CA PHE A 17 13.02 -5.05 -15.56
C PHE A 17 13.38 -6.55 -15.55
N LEU A 18 12.63 -7.37 -16.31
CA LEU A 18 12.88 -8.81 -16.39
C LEU A 18 14.28 -9.12 -16.96
N SER A 19 14.72 -8.38 -17.98
CA SER A 19 16.07 -8.54 -18.54
C SER A 19 17.16 -8.23 -17.51
N LEU A 20 16.96 -7.21 -16.66
CA LEU A 20 17.93 -6.86 -15.63
C LEU A 20 17.96 -7.88 -14.50
N VAL A 21 16.80 -8.39 -14.08
CA VAL A 21 16.73 -9.44 -13.05
C VAL A 21 17.38 -10.74 -13.55
N ALA A 22 17.18 -11.11 -14.82
CA ALA A 22 17.79 -12.30 -15.41
C ALA A 22 19.34 -12.27 -15.43
N THR A 23 19.95 -11.09 -15.31
CA THR A 23 21.42 -10.96 -15.22
C THR A 23 21.99 -11.19 -13.82
N ASP A 24 21.15 -11.29 -12.80
CA ASP A 24 21.57 -11.46 -11.41
C ASP A 24 20.81 -12.62 -10.74
N SER A 25 21.43 -13.81 -10.78
CA SER A 25 20.86 -15.02 -10.18
C SER A 25 20.62 -14.89 -8.68
N ASN A 26 21.28 -13.95 -7.98
CA ASN A 26 21.04 -13.75 -6.55
C ASN A 26 19.65 -13.19 -6.29
N LEU A 27 18.99 -12.57 -7.26
CA LEU A 27 17.62 -12.05 -7.11
C LEU A 27 16.54 -13.14 -7.27
N LEU A 28 16.94 -14.36 -7.64
CA LEU A 28 16.03 -15.46 -7.88
C LEU A 28 16.06 -16.46 -6.71
N ILE A 29 14.90 -17.05 -6.43
CA ILE A 29 14.75 -18.16 -5.50
C ILE A 29 14.07 -19.33 -6.19
N GLU A 30 14.47 -20.54 -5.81
CA GLU A 30 13.91 -21.79 -6.32
C GLU A 30 12.60 -22.12 -5.60
N GLN A 31 11.57 -22.45 -6.36
CA GLN A 31 10.29 -22.92 -5.87
C GLN A 31 10.30 -24.45 -5.71
N HIS A 32 9.36 -24.99 -4.92
CA HIS A 32 9.22 -26.43 -4.70
C HIS A 32 9.02 -27.27 -5.98
N ASN A 33 8.60 -26.66 -7.08
CA ASN A 33 8.44 -27.30 -8.39
C ASN A 33 9.70 -27.22 -9.27
N GLY A 34 10.83 -26.71 -8.75
CA GLY A 34 12.08 -26.48 -9.49
C GLY A 34 12.07 -25.24 -10.37
N GLY A 35 10.99 -24.45 -10.37
CA GLY A 35 10.91 -23.18 -11.08
C GLY A 35 11.62 -22.05 -10.32
N MET A 36 12.20 -21.09 -11.03
CA MET A 36 12.78 -19.90 -10.42
C MET A 36 11.75 -18.77 -10.37
N VAL A 37 11.68 -18.08 -9.24
CA VAL A 37 10.86 -16.88 -9.08
C VAL A 37 11.70 -15.73 -8.53
N ILE A 38 11.29 -14.51 -8.82
CA ILE A 38 11.97 -13.30 -8.38
C ILE A 38 11.70 -13.11 -6.88
N SER A 39 12.72 -13.11 -6.02
CA SER A 39 12.54 -12.82 -4.60
C SER A 39 12.19 -11.34 -4.40
N PHE A 40 11.04 -11.09 -3.78
CA PHE A 40 10.65 -9.72 -3.42
C PHE A 40 11.62 -9.12 -2.42
N HIS A 41 11.98 -9.88 -1.38
CA HIS A 41 12.89 -9.45 -0.33
C HIS A 41 14.25 -9.01 -0.90
N ARG A 42 14.83 -9.81 -1.79
CA ARG A 42 16.14 -9.50 -2.39
C ARG A 42 16.06 -8.31 -3.34
N ILE A 43 14.97 -8.16 -4.08
CA ILE A 43 14.76 -6.98 -4.93
C ILE A 43 14.59 -5.70 -4.12
N ILE A 44 13.91 -5.73 -2.99
CA ILE A 44 13.73 -4.49 -2.21
C ILE A 44 14.98 -4.07 -1.44
N ASN A 45 15.90 -5.00 -1.21
CA ASN A 45 17.17 -4.74 -0.52
C ASN A 45 18.37 -4.59 -1.47
N THR A 46 18.24 -4.85 -2.77
CA THR A 46 19.32 -4.66 -3.74
C THR A 46 19.80 -3.21 -3.83
N HIS A 47 21.06 -3.01 -4.23
CA HIS A 47 21.61 -1.68 -4.50
C HIS A 47 21.15 -1.09 -5.85
N ARG A 48 20.44 -1.88 -6.67
CA ARG A 48 19.89 -1.46 -7.97
C ARG A 48 18.57 -0.73 -7.80
N TYR A 49 18.65 0.59 -7.63
CA TYR A 49 17.49 1.45 -7.39
C TYR A 49 16.36 1.26 -8.41
N GLU A 50 16.69 1.05 -9.69
CA GLU A 50 15.70 0.83 -10.75
C GLU A 50 14.84 -0.43 -10.52
N LEU A 51 15.43 -1.50 -10.00
CA LEU A 51 14.73 -2.75 -9.72
C LEU A 51 13.82 -2.60 -8.51
N THR A 52 14.33 -2.02 -7.43
CA THR A 52 13.53 -1.76 -6.24
C THR A 52 12.39 -0.80 -6.55
N LYS A 53 12.66 0.28 -7.29
CA LYS A 53 11.64 1.24 -7.69
C LYS A 53 10.54 0.55 -8.48
N PHE A 54 10.88 -0.29 -9.46
CA PHE A 54 9.89 -1.05 -10.23
C PHE A 54 9.00 -1.90 -9.32
N ALA A 55 9.59 -2.74 -8.46
CA ALA A 55 8.83 -3.66 -7.61
C ALA A 55 7.93 -2.94 -6.60
N VAL A 56 8.41 -1.86 -6.00
CA VAL A 56 7.59 -1.03 -5.10
C VAL A 56 6.41 -0.40 -5.86
N HIS A 57 6.65 0.10 -7.08
CA HIS A 57 5.59 0.71 -7.89
C HIS A 57 4.57 -0.33 -8.36
N ASP A 58 4.99 -1.55 -8.68
CA ASP A 58 4.12 -2.67 -9.02
C ASP A 58 3.17 -3.01 -7.86
N VAL A 59 3.72 -3.21 -6.66
CA VAL A 59 2.95 -3.51 -5.45
C VAL A 59 1.97 -2.38 -5.08
N LEU A 60 2.44 -1.13 -5.07
CA LEU A 60 1.59 0.02 -4.73
C LEU A 60 0.50 0.26 -5.77
N THR A 61 0.79 0.03 -7.05
CA THR A 61 -0.21 0.20 -8.12
C THR A 61 -1.33 -0.82 -8.00
N VAL A 62 -1.02 -2.07 -7.65
CA VAL A 62 -2.05 -3.08 -7.37
C VAL A 62 -2.89 -2.73 -6.15
N LEU A 63 -2.27 -2.29 -5.05
CA LEU A 63 -3.02 -1.82 -3.88
C LEU A 63 -3.98 -0.70 -4.27
N LEU A 64 -3.50 0.27 -5.06
CA LEU A 64 -4.27 1.49 -5.28
C LEU A 64 -5.30 1.35 -6.38
N LEU A 65 -5.02 0.61 -7.45
CA LEU A 65 -5.95 0.46 -8.57
C LEU A 65 -6.71 -0.86 -8.51
N GLY A 66 -6.28 -1.84 -7.71
CA GLY A 66 -6.84 -3.19 -7.76
C GLY A 66 -6.67 -3.84 -9.12
N VAL A 67 -5.55 -3.59 -9.81
CA VAL A 67 -5.13 -4.30 -11.03
C VAL A 67 -4.28 -5.51 -10.66
N PRO A 68 -4.07 -6.51 -11.54
CA PRO A 68 -3.12 -7.60 -11.27
C PRO A 68 -1.67 -7.11 -11.16
N LEU A 69 -0.84 -7.82 -10.38
CA LEU A 69 0.61 -7.63 -10.36
C LEU A 69 1.18 -7.90 -11.76
N LEU A 70 2.18 -7.11 -12.15
CA LEU A 70 2.91 -7.34 -13.41
C LEU A 70 3.93 -8.48 -13.27
N VAL A 71 4.45 -8.69 -12.06
CA VAL A 71 5.46 -9.70 -11.76
C VAL A 71 4.95 -10.62 -10.65
N GLU A 72 5.16 -11.93 -10.84
CA GLU A 72 4.98 -12.91 -9.77
C GLU A 72 6.23 -12.95 -8.90
N TYR A 73 6.11 -12.49 -7.65
CA TYR A 73 7.21 -12.48 -6.69
C TYR A 73 7.17 -13.69 -5.76
N GLY A 74 8.36 -14.13 -5.34
CA GLY A 74 8.61 -15.10 -4.30
C GLY A 74 8.94 -14.45 -2.96
N TYR A 75 8.69 -15.17 -1.88
CA TYR A 75 8.87 -14.70 -0.50
C TYR A 75 9.75 -15.69 0.26
N ASP A 76 10.99 -15.31 0.49
CA ASP A 76 11.95 -15.97 1.35
C ASP A 76 11.74 -15.44 2.78
N GLY A 77 10.87 -16.11 3.53
CA GLY A 77 10.65 -15.81 4.94
C GLY A 77 11.96 -15.98 5.72
N ASP A 78 12.42 -14.88 6.33
CA ASP A 78 13.36 -14.79 7.47
C ASP A 78 14.50 -13.76 7.35
N HIS A 79 14.27 -12.60 6.73
CA HIS A 79 15.25 -11.52 6.83
C HIS A 79 14.60 -10.17 7.16
N GLU A 80 15.09 -9.53 8.24
CA GLU A 80 14.78 -8.13 8.46
C GLU A 80 15.41 -7.30 7.35
N PRO A 81 14.64 -6.42 6.69
CA PRO A 81 15.17 -5.61 5.61
C PRO A 81 16.20 -4.59 6.13
N GLU A 82 17.42 -4.69 5.62
CA GLU A 82 18.55 -3.83 5.98
C GLU A 82 18.53 -2.48 5.27
N ASN A 83 17.79 -2.34 4.16
CA ASN A 83 17.83 -1.11 3.34
C ASN A 83 16.74 -0.09 3.76
N PRO A 84 17.11 1.06 4.37
CA PRO A 84 16.13 2.06 4.81
C PRO A 84 15.64 2.98 3.67
N MET A 85 16.17 2.88 2.44
CA MET A 85 15.98 3.94 1.43
C MET A 85 14.50 4.23 1.09
N PHE A 86 13.64 3.21 1.05
CA PHE A 86 12.20 3.39 0.76
C PHE A 86 11.38 3.84 1.98
N GLU A 87 11.81 3.49 3.20
CA GLU A 87 11.27 4.08 4.42
C GLU A 87 11.50 5.60 4.45
N TRP A 88 12.59 6.07 3.84
CA TRP A 88 12.91 7.50 3.80
C TRP A 88 12.12 8.27 2.73
N ILE A 89 11.88 7.67 1.55
CA ILE A 89 11.20 8.32 0.42
C ILE A 89 9.67 8.24 0.55
N HIS A 90 9.13 7.10 0.97
CA HIS A 90 7.68 6.84 1.02
C HIS A 90 7.14 6.58 2.43
N GLY A 91 8.01 6.45 3.43
CA GLY A 91 7.57 6.18 4.82
C GLY A 91 7.13 4.74 5.04
N ILE A 92 7.34 3.85 4.06
CA ILE A 92 6.84 2.48 4.07
C ILE A 92 7.95 1.56 4.57
N PRO A 93 7.76 0.87 5.71
CA PRO A 93 8.62 -0.22 6.13
C PRO A 93 8.65 -1.32 5.05
N ALA A 94 9.82 -1.90 4.79
CA ALA A 94 9.95 -2.98 3.81
C ALA A 94 9.13 -4.23 4.20
N THR A 95 8.95 -4.52 5.49
CA THR A 95 8.01 -5.54 5.98
C THR A 95 6.58 -5.29 5.49
N PHE A 96 6.15 -4.03 5.45
CA PHE A 96 4.81 -3.67 4.98
C PHE A 96 4.69 -3.82 3.46
N LEU A 97 5.74 -3.51 2.70
CA LEU A 97 5.79 -3.78 1.26
C LEU A 97 5.67 -5.27 0.95
N GLU A 98 6.36 -6.12 1.71
CA GLU A 98 6.29 -7.57 1.54
C GLU A 98 4.90 -8.12 1.86
N VAL A 99 4.28 -7.67 2.97
CA VAL A 99 2.90 -8.02 3.30
C VAL A 99 1.93 -7.58 2.20
N MET A 100 2.07 -6.35 1.67
CA MET A 100 1.26 -5.88 0.55
C MET A 100 1.43 -6.76 -0.69
N ALA A 101 2.67 -7.11 -1.04
CA ALA A 101 2.97 -7.96 -2.18
C ALA A 101 2.32 -9.34 -2.02
N GLN A 102 2.40 -9.96 -0.85
CA GLN A 102 1.76 -11.25 -0.57
C GLN A 102 0.23 -11.19 -0.68
N ILE A 103 -0.40 -10.13 -0.15
CA ILE A 103 -1.85 -9.91 -0.31
C ILE A 103 -2.20 -9.81 -1.80
N ASN A 104 -1.43 -9.03 -2.56
CA ASN A 104 -1.64 -8.86 -3.99
C ASN A 104 -1.52 -10.20 -4.75
N SER A 105 -0.46 -10.97 -4.48
CA SER A 105 -0.24 -12.30 -5.06
C SER A 105 -1.39 -13.26 -4.75
N ARG A 106 -1.92 -13.24 -3.52
CA ARG A 106 -3.08 -14.07 -3.14
C ARG A 106 -4.31 -13.70 -3.95
N ARG A 107 -4.58 -12.40 -4.10
CA ARG A 107 -5.76 -11.90 -4.81
C ARG A 107 -5.72 -12.19 -6.32
N THR A 108 -4.54 -12.38 -6.90
CA THR A 108 -4.38 -12.77 -8.31
C THR A 108 -4.27 -14.28 -8.52
N GLY A 109 -4.39 -15.10 -7.47
CA GLY A 109 -4.29 -16.56 -7.57
C GLY A 109 -2.87 -17.06 -7.87
N SER A 110 -1.85 -16.38 -7.31
CA SER A 110 -0.45 -16.76 -7.46
C SER A 110 -0.20 -18.22 -7.06
N ARG A 111 0.78 -18.84 -7.74
CA ARG A 111 1.21 -20.23 -7.48
C ARG A 111 2.33 -20.31 -6.46
N VAL A 112 2.85 -19.18 -6.02
CA VAL A 112 3.89 -19.09 -4.99
C VAL A 112 3.30 -19.45 -3.63
N ARG A 113 4.12 -20.03 -2.74
CA ARG A 113 3.77 -20.20 -1.33
C ARG A 113 3.60 -18.83 -0.66
N LEU A 114 2.46 -18.61 -0.04
CA LEU A 114 2.11 -17.37 0.66
C LEU A 114 1.78 -17.66 2.12
N ASP A 115 2.10 -16.72 3.00
CA ASP A 115 1.73 -16.80 4.41
C ASP A 115 0.21 -16.66 4.57
N ASP A 116 -0.38 -17.35 5.55
CA ASP A 116 -1.80 -17.19 5.86
C ASP A 116 -2.11 -15.75 6.35
N TRP A 117 -3.38 -15.36 6.28
CA TRP A 117 -3.74 -13.97 6.58
C TRP A 117 -3.52 -13.63 8.05
N GLN A 118 -3.60 -14.60 8.96
CA GLN A 118 -3.32 -14.44 10.38
C GLN A 118 -1.83 -14.16 10.64
N THR A 119 -0.95 -14.88 9.96
CA THR A 119 0.51 -14.67 10.01
C THR A 119 0.87 -13.29 9.47
N LEU A 120 0.22 -12.85 8.38
CA LEU A 120 0.39 -11.49 7.86
C LEU A 120 -0.13 -10.43 8.83
N GLU A 121 -1.28 -10.66 9.45
CA GLU A 121 -1.86 -9.78 10.48
C GLU A 121 -0.93 -9.66 11.69
N GLU A 122 -0.49 -10.78 12.25
CA GLU A 122 0.46 -10.82 13.36
C GLU A 122 1.75 -10.07 13.01
N ARG A 123 2.31 -10.30 11.83
CA ARG A 123 3.51 -9.58 11.36
C ARG A 123 3.30 -8.07 11.35
N VAL A 124 2.12 -7.60 10.94
CA VAL A 124 1.76 -6.18 10.92
C VAL A 124 1.55 -5.62 12.32
N LEU A 125 0.89 -6.37 13.21
CA LEU A 125 0.59 -5.95 14.58
C LEU A 125 1.85 -5.90 15.48
N PHE A 126 2.73 -6.89 15.35
CA PHE A 126 3.95 -6.98 16.15
C PHE A 126 5.13 -6.19 15.58
N TRP A 127 4.99 -5.63 14.37
CA TRP A 127 6.00 -4.76 13.80
C TRP A 127 6.23 -3.51 14.64
N LYS A 128 7.50 -3.20 14.91
CA LYS A 128 7.92 -2.04 15.69
C LYS A 128 8.71 -1.06 14.83
N SER A 129 8.40 0.22 14.98
CA SER A 129 9.13 1.30 14.32
C SER A 129 10.52 1.44 14.91
N ARG A 130 11.53 1.54 14.04
CA ARG A 130 12.91 1.88 14.42
C ARG A 130 13.01 3.28 15.04
N TYR A 131 12.17 4.21 14.58
CA TYR A 131 12.10 5.58 15.12
C TYR A 131 11.47 5.63 16.51
N ALA A 132 10.66 4.64 16.88
CA ALA A 132 10.12 4.52 18.24
C ALA A 132 11.10 3.83 19.23
N MET A 133 12.21 3.28 18.73
CA MET A 133 13.22 2.57 19.53
C MET A 133 14.47 3.38 19.85
N LEU A 134 14.66 4.55 19.21
CA LEU A 134 15.67 5.50 19.66
C LEU A 134 15.26 5.99 21.06
N ASN A 135 16.17 5.87 22.04
CA ASN A 135 15.93 5.81 23.49
C ASN A 135 15.17 6.98 24.16
N ASP A 136 14.67 7.95 23.41
CA ASP A 136 13.77 9.00 23.90
C ASP A 136 12.50 8.98 23.07
N ALA A 137 11.33 8.95 23.74
CA ALA A 137 10.04 9.05 23.05
C ALA A 137 10.06 10.26 22.11
N PRO A 138 9.71 10.12 20.82
CA PRO A 138 9.82 11.21 19.85
C PRO A 138 9.12 12.46 20.37
N VAL A 139 9.84 13.58 20.42
CA VAL A 139 9.29 14.85 20.89
C VAL A 139 8.07 15.21 20.02
N PRO A 140 6.90 15.50 20.61
CA PRO A 140 5.71 15.83 19.83
C PRO A 140 5.97 16.97 18.84
N GLY A 141 5.79 16.69 17.54
CA GLY A 141 6.04 17.65 16.46
C GLY A 141 7.46 17.67 15.92
N SER A 142 8.31 16.70 16.26
CA SER A 142 9.57 16.40 15.55
C SER A 142 9.31 15.60 14.26
N ASP A 143 10.29 15.59 13.35
CA ASP A 143 10.25 14.77 12.14
C ASP A 143 10.12 13.26 12.46
N ASP A 144 10.73 12.79 13.55
CA ASP A 144 10.63 11.40 14.00
C ASP A 144 9.21 11.05 14.47
N ALA A 145 8.55 11.96 15.20
CA ALA A 145 7.16 11.76 15.63
C ALA A 145 6.21 11.69 14.41
N GLU A 146 6.47 12.47 13.37
CA GLU A 146 5.71 12.42 12.13
C GLU A 146 5.97 11.14 11.33
N ARG A 147 7.23 10.67 11.27
CA ARG A 147 7.57 9.39 10.64
C ARG A 147 6.90 8.21 11.34
N VAL A 148 6.90 8.21 12.67
CA VAL A 148 6.15 7.21 13.46
C VAL A 148 4.66 7.29 13.10
N ALA A 149 4.05 8.48 13.11
CA ALA A 149 2.63 8.61 12.76
C ALA A 149 2.30 8.13 11.34
N VAL A 150 3.20 8.35 10.36
CA VAL A 150 3.07 7.82 9.00
C VAL A 150 3.12 6.29 8.99
N GLN A 151 4.09 5.70 9.69
CA GLN A 151 4.23 4.25 9.77
C GLN A 151 3.03 3.59 10.47
N GLU A 152 2.52 4.23 11.51
CA GLU A 152 1.26 3.83 12.16
C GLU A 152 0.09 3.88 11.15
N GLY A 153 0.03 4.91 10.30
CA GLY A 153 -0.95 5.02 9.23
C GLY A 153 -0.88 3.86 8.25
N TRP A 154 0.33 3.50 7.82
CA TRP A 154 0.58 2.33 6.97
C TRP A 154 0.17 1.02 7.60
N ARG A 155 0.38 0.85 8.91
CA ARG A 155 -0.08 -0.33 9.63
C ARG A 155 -1.60 -0.49 9.53
N HIS A 156 -2.34 0.58 9.81
CA HIS A 156 -3.80 0.54 9.75
C HIS A 156 -4.34 0.40 8.33
N LEU A 157 -3.67 0.98 7.33
CA LEU A 157 -3.95 0.72 5.93
C LEU A 157 -3.83 -0.78 5.62
N LEU A 158 -2.74 -1.40 6.06
CA LEU A 158 -2.49 -2.82 5.80
C LEU A 158 -3.52 -3.71 6.48
N LEU A 159 -3.89 -3.41 7.73
CA LEU A 159 -4.96 -4.14 8.43
C LEU A 159 -6.28 -4.07 7.66
N ILE A 160 -6.67 -2.88 7.18
CA ILE A 160 -7.86 -2.73 6.32
C ILE A 160 -7.72 -3.62 5.08
N TYR A 161 -6.56 -3.61 4.44
CA TYR A 161 -6.34 -4.38 3.22
C TYR A 161 -6.32 -5.90 3.46
N ILE A 162 -5.79 -6.37 4.58
CA ILE A 162 -5.87 -7.78 4.99
C ILE A 162 -7.34 -8.20 5.18
N TYR A 163 -8.09 -7.45 5.99
CA TYR A 163 -9.47 -7.81 6.30
C TYR A 163 -10.38 -7.76 5.07
N MET A 164 -10.34 -6.66 4.31
CA MET A 164 -11.23 -6.48 3.18
C MET A 164 -10.75 -7.21 1.92
N GLY A 165 -9.44 -7.29 1.70
CA GLY A 165 -8.85 -7.85 0.49
C GLY A 165 -8.61 -9.36 0.55
N VAL A 166 -8.45 -9.94 1.74
CA VAL A 166 -8.16 -11.38 1.92
C VAL A 166 -9.21 -12.09 2.76
N CYS A 167 -9.58 -11.55 3.92
CA CYS A 167 -10.53 -12.21 4.81
C CYS A 167 -11.98 -12.16 4.29
N GLY A 168 -12.25 -11.38 3.24
CA GLY A 168 -13.61 -11.15 2.72
C GLY A 168 -14.47 -10.30 3.66
N ALA A 169 -13.87 -9.63 4.64
CA ALA A 169 -14.60 -8.73 5.54
C ALA A 169 -15.12 -7.51 4.77
N SER A 170 -16.21 -6.97 5.25
CA SER A 170 -16.82 -5.76 4.70
C SER A 170 -16.41 -4.55 5.54
N SER A 171 -16.61 -3.35 5.00
CA SER A 171 -16.27 -2.10 5.70
C SER A 171 -17.00 -1.91 7.04
N ASP A 172 -18.06 -2.67 7.34
CA ASP A 172 -18.74 -2.61 8.65
C ASP A 172 -18.06 -3.44 9.75
N ASP A 173 -17.05 -4.24 9.42
CA ASP A 173 -16.27 -4.99 10.40
C ASP A 173 -15.66 -4.04 11.45
N PRO A 174 -15.82 -4.32 12.75
CA PRO A 174 -15.30 -3.46 13.82
C PRO A 174 -13.79 -3.20 13.73
N ARG A 175 -13.01 -4.18 13.26
CA ARG A 175 -11.55 -4.06 13.10
C ARG A 175 -11.18 -3.10 11.97
N VAL A 176 -11.97 -3.12 10.89
CA VAL A 176 -11.85 -2.17 9.78
C VAL A 176 -12.20 -0.77 10.25
N GLN A 177 -13.34 -0.58 10.95
CA GLN A 177 -13.74 0.74 11.45
C GLN A 177 -12.79 1.30 12.53
N GLY A 178 -12.22 0.43 13.36
CA GLY A 178 -11.16 0.80 14.30
C GLY A 178 -9.93 1.37 13.57
N SER A 179 -9.49 0.68 12.51
CA SER A 179 -8.35 1.13 11.69
C SER A 179 -8.65 2.44 10.93
N VAL A 180 -9.86 2.58 10.36
CA VAL A 180 -10.31 3.82 9.72
C VAL A 180 -10.24 4.98 10.71
N SER A 181 -10.82 4.81 11.90
CA SER A 181 -10.82 5.85 12.94
C SER A 181 -9.41 6.25 13.35
N ARG A 182 -8.50 5.27 13.45
CA ARG A 182 -7.11 5.52 13.81
C ARG A 182 -6.35 6.28 12.72
N ILE A 183 -6.59 5.98 11.43
CA ILE A 183 -6.02 6.76 10.32
C ILE A 183 -6.48 8.22 10.38
N PHE A 184 -7.75 8.49 10.67
CA PHE A 184 -8.23 9.88 10.81
C PHE A 184 -7.59 10.61 12.00
N GLN A 185 -7.42 9.94 13.13
CA GLN A 185 -6.71 10.51 14.29
C GLN A 185 -5.27 10.86 13.91
N LEU A 186 -4.54 9.95 13.28
CA LEU A 186 -3.16 10.17 12.84
C LEU A 186 -3.05 11.29 11.80
N ALA A 187 -3.97 11.32 10.84
CA ALA A 187 -4.01 12.37 9.81
C ALA A 187 -4.28 13.77 10.39
N SER A 188 -4.94 13.86 11.55
CA SER A 188 -5.14 15.12 12.27
C SER A 188 -3.94 15.56 13.11
N SER A 189 -3.10 14.61 13.57
CA SER A 189 -1.91 14.90 14.36
C SER A 189 -0.68 15.26 13.53
N VAL A 190 -0.63 14.82 12.27
CA VAL A 190 0.48 15.14 11.37
C VAL A 190 0.30 16.56 10.83
N ARG A 191 1.29 17.42 11.07
CA ARG A 191 1.29 18.81 10.58
C ARG A 191 1.31 18.80 9.05
N SER A 192 1.07 19.96 8.41
CA SER A 192 1.27 20.14 6.97
C SER A 192 2.76 20.10 6.57
N SER A 193 3.54 19.21 7.18
CA SER A 193 4.94 18.98 6.87
C SER A 193 5.05 18.25 5.54
N GLN A 194 6.23 18.36 4.93
CA GLN A 194 6.53 17.67 3.68
C GLN A 194 6.40 16.15 3.84
N ILE A 195 6.72 15.59 5.02
CA ILE A 195 6.61 14.16 5.35
C ILE A 195 5.13 13.73 5.36
N GLY A 196 4.27 14.46 6.08
CA GLY A 196 2.85 14.17 6.14
C GLY A 196 2.13 14.35 4.79
N MET A 197 2.53 15.38 4.05
CA MET A 197 1.99 15.63 2.71
C MET A 197 2.32 14.52 1.72
N HIS A 198 3.47 13.85 1.84
CA HIS A 198 3.89 12.82 0.88
C HIS A 198 3.44 11.39 1.20
N MET A 199 3.11 11.08 2.45
CA MET A 199 2.98 9.67 2.88
C MET A 199 1.58 9.28 3.36
N LEU A 200 0.73 10.24 3.72
CA LEU A 200 -0.65 9.99 4.15
C LEU A 200 -1.69 9.69 3.05
N PRO A 201 -1.53 10.09 1.77
CA PRO A 201 -2.67 9.97 0.85
C PRO A 201 -3.11 8.56 0.55
N GLN A 202 -2.17 7.60 0.51
CA GLN A 202 -2.50 6.20 0.32
C GLN A 202 -3.32 5.66 1.51
N CYS A 203 -2.96 6.05 2.74
CA CYS A 203 -3.73 5.77 3.96
C CYS A 203 -5.13 6.41 3.90
N VAL A 204 -5.23 7.64 3.42
CA VAL A 204 -6.49 8.37 3.27
C VAL A 204 -7.39 7.74 2.22
N VAL A 205 -6.85 7.26 1.09
CA VAL A 205 -7.62 6.51 0.08
C VAL A 205 -8.20 5.25 0.69
N GLN A 206 -7.38 4.46 1.40
CA GLN A 206 -7.81 3.19 2.01
C GLN A 206 -8.84 3.40 3.12
N ALA A 207 -8.64 4.40 3.98
CA ALA A 207 -9.67 4.83 4.93
C ALA A 207 -10.94 5.31 4.23
N GLY A 208 -10.82 5.97 3.08
CA GLY A 208 -11.93 6.42 2.23
C GLY A 208 -12.75 5.28 1.65
N ILE A 209 -12.10 4.20 1.19
CA ILE A 209 -12.77 2.98 0.71
C ILE A 209 -13.66 2.41 1.82
N ALA A 210 -13.11 2.29 3.03
CA ALA A 210 -13.81 1.76 4.19
C ALA A 210 -14.69 2.79 4.94
N ALA A 211 -14.78 4.04 4.47
CA ALA A 211 -15.49 5.11 5.16
C ALA A 211 -17.01 4.96 5.03
N ARG A 212 -17.67 4.78 6.18
CA ARG A 212 -19.14 4.67 6.25
C ARG A 212 -19.82 5.98 6.68
N MET A 213 -19.16 6.78 7.50
CA MET A 213 -19.72 8.04 7.98
C MET A 213 -19.45 9.17 6.99
N GLU A 214 -20.47 9.99 6.71
CA GLU A 214 -20.33 11.11 5.78
C GLU A 214 -19.25 12.10 6.21
N LYS A 215 -19.12 12.37 7.52
CA LYS A 215 -18.03 13.20 8.05
C LYS A 215 -16.63 12.70 7.66
N HIS A 216 -16.44 11.38 7.61
CA HIS A 216 -15.17 10.76 7.22
C HIS A 216 -14.95 10.87 5.70
N ARG A 217 -16.01 10.68 4.90
CA ARG A 217 -15.97 10.82 3.44
C ARG A 217 -15.62 12.24 3.02
N VAL A 218 -16.24 13.24 3.64
CA VAL A 218 -15.94 14.66 3.42
C VAL A 218 -14.50 14.98 3.78
N ALA A 219 -14.02 14.51 4.94
CA ALA A 219 -12.64 14.72 5.36
C ALA A 219 -11.63 14.08 4.38
N VAL A 220 -11.90 12.85 3.91
CA VAL A 220 -11.10 12.18 2.87
C VAL A 220 -11.09 13.00 1.59
N TYR A 221 -12.25 13.44 1.11
CA TYR A 221 -12.38 14.21 -0.12
C TYR A 221 -11.57 15.51 -0.04
N GLN A 222 -11.77 16.30 1.02
CA GLN A 222 -11.04 17.56 1.23
C GLN A 222 -9.52 17.33 1.28
N LYS A 223 -9.09 16.26 1.98
CA LYS A 223 -7.69 15.92 2.08
C LYS A 223 -7.11 15.49 0.73
N LEU A 224 -7.82 14.66 -0.04
CA LEU A 224 -7.40 14.27 -1.40
C LEU A 224 -7.28 15.47 -2.36
N MET A 225 -8.20 16.44 -2.27
CA MET A 225 -8.14 17.68 -3.05
C MET A 225 -6.94 18.56 -2.67
N SER A 226 -6.47 18.49 -1.41
CA SER A 226 -5.33 19.28 -0.95
C SER A 226 -3.98 18.79 -1.51
N PHE A 227 -3.92 17.56 -2.04
CA PHE A 227 -2.70 17.01 -2.61
C PHE A 227 -2.52 17.47 -4.07
N THR A 228 -2.00 18.69 -4.24
CA THR A 228 -1.67 19.24 -5.55
C THR A 228 -0.16 19.19 -5.80
N GLY A 229 0.28 18.44 -6.81
CA GLY A 229 1.68 18.49 -7.27
C GLY A 229 2.14 17.20 -7.97
N PRO A 230 3.13 17.27 -8.88
CA PRO A 230 3.52 16.10 -9.71
C PRO A 230 4.70 15.27 -9.16
N ARG A 231 5.34 15.63 -8.04
CA ARG A 231 6.75 15.24 -7.82
C ARG A 231 7.04 13.93 -7.05
N LEU A 232 6.10 13.37 -6.31
CA LEU A 232 6.32 12.10 -5.58
C LEU A 232 5.18 11.08 -5.72
N TRP A 233 4.17 11.39 -6.53
CA TRP A 233 2.96 10.60 -6.61
C TRP A 233 3.01 9.63 -7.78
N LEU A 234 2.67 8.37 -7.48
CA LEU A 234 2.23 7.43 -8.51
C LEU A 234 0.90 7.88 -9.17
N PHE A 235 0.07 8.66 -8.45
CA PHE A 235 -1.33 8.92 -8.80
C PHE A 235 -1.84 10.28 -8.31
N ASP A 236 -2.74 10.91 -9.06
CA ASP A 236 -3.31 12.23 -8.76
C ASP A 236 -4.44 12.14 -7.71
N GLY A 237 -4.39 12.95 -6.65
CA GLY A 237 -5.39 12.96 -5.57
C GLY A 237 -6.84 13.13 -6.06
N PRO A 238 -7.10 14.09 -6.96
CA PRO A 238 -8.40 14.25 -7.60
C PRO A 238 -8.94 13.02 -8.33
N GLN A 239 -8.07 12.22 -8.93
CA GLN A 239 -8.50 11.00 -9.61
C GLN A 239 -9.05 9.96 -8.64
N TYR A 240 -8.42 9.76 -7.48
CA TYR A 240 -8.97 8.86 -6.45
C TYR A 240 -10.32 9.33 -5.92
N SER A 241 -10.49 10.64 -5.78
CA SER A 241 -11.75 11.20 -5.30
C SER A 241 -12.91 10.80 -6.19
N GLN A 242 -12.70 10.65 -7.51
CA GLN A 242 -13.73 10.22 -8.45
C GLN A 242 -14.15 8.75 -8.19
N PHE A 243 -13.19 7.86 -7.95
CA PHE A 243 -13.46 6.45 -7.67
C PHE A 243 -14.23 6.29 -6.36
N LEU A 244 -13.78 7.01 -5.33
CA LEU A 244 -14.41 7.00 -4.02
C LEU A 244 -15.80 7.61 -4.07
N TYR A 245 -15.99 8.69 -4.82
CA TYR A 245 -17.30 9.32 -4.97
C TYR A 245 -18.30 8.39 -5.68
N HIS A 246 -17.87 7.70 -6.74
CA HIS A 246 -18.68 6.66 -7.38
C HIS A 246 -19.04 5.54 -6.40
N LEU A 247 -18.08 5.05 -5.61
CA LEU A 247 -18.31 4.03 -4.59
C LEU A 247 -19.31 4.50 -3.52
N TRP A 248 -19.14 5.72 -3.00
CA TRP A 248 -19.97 6.28 -1.92
C TRP A 248 -21.40 6.60 -2.36
N ARG A 249 -21.61 7.00 -3.62
CA ARG A 249 -22.95 7.22 -4.19
C ARG A 249 -23.60 5.96 -4.75
N GLY A 250 -22.81 4.92 -5.03
CA GLY A 250 -23.30 3.62 -5.47
C GLY A 250 -23.54 2.69 -4.28
N VAL A 251 -22.70 1.66 -4.20
CA VAL A 251 -22.85 0.58 -3.19
C VAL A 251 -22.78 1.12 -1.76
N GLY A 252 -21.94 2.12 -1.51
CA GLY A 252 -21.77 2.74 -0.19
C GLY A 252 -22.81 3.80 0.18
N GLU A 253 -23.84 4.01 -0.62
CA GLU A 253 -24.86 5.04 -0.35
C GLU A 253 -25.48 4.85 1.04
N GLY A 254 -25.70 5.96 1.77
CA GLY A 254 -26.27 5.93 3.12
C GLY A 254 -25.39 5.27 4.18
N GLY A 255 -24.08 5.10 3.91
CA GLY A 255 -23.16 4.42 4.84
C GLY A 255 -23.30 2.90 4.84
N ARG A 256 -23.91 2.34 3.78
CA ARG A 256 -23.91 0.89 3.53
C ARG A 256 -22.50 0.35 3.44
N ALA A 257 -22.37 -0.91 3.83
CA ALA A 257 -21.10 -1.57 3.87
C ALA A 257 -20.63 -1.92 2.45
N VAL A 258 -19.35 -1.70 2.18
CA VAL A 258 -18.69 -2.01 0.92
C VAL A 258 -17.60 -3.05 1.13
N THR A 259 -17.34 -3.84 0.10
CA THR A 259 -16.24 -4.80 0.03
C THR A 259 -15.09 -4.24 -0.80
N TRP A 260 -13.95 -4.93 -0.79
CA TRP A 260 -12.85 -4.61 -1.68
C TRP A 260 -13.24 -4.70 -3.17
N ASP A 261 -14.04 -5.70 -3.54
CA ASP A 261 -14.45 -5.88 -4.94
C ASP A 261 -15.39 -4.76 -5.43
N ASP A 262 -16.20 -4.17 -4.54
CA ASP A 262 -17.01 -3.00 -4.87
C ASP A 262 -16.14 -1.78 -5.23
N TYR A 263 -15.01 -1.64 -4.53
CA TYR A 263 -14.00 -0.63 -4.86
C TYR A 263 -13.39 -0.87 -6.24
N VAL A 264 -12.96 -2.11 -6.53
CA VAL A 264 -12.37 -2.47 -7.84
C VAL A 264 -13.36 -2.18 -8.97
N ARG A 265 -14.64 -2.55 -8.82
CA ARG A 265 -15.69 -2.27 -9.80
C ARG A 265 -15.91 -0.76 -9.97
N SER A 266 -15.92 0.00 -8.88
CA SER A 266 -16.06 1.46 -8.93
C SER A 266 -14.89 2.12 -9.65
N ARG A 267 -13.66 1.65 -9.41
CA ARG A 267 -12.48 2.12 -10.16
C ARG A 267 -12.61 1.77 -11.64
N GLN A 268 -12.98 0.53 -11.99
CA GLN A 268 -13.16 0.09 -13.38
C GLN A 268 -14.22 0.89 -14.14
N ALA A 269 -15.30 1.30 -13.46
CA ALA A 269 -16.36 2.11 -14.05
C ALA A 269 -15.89 3.51 -14.45
N ILE A 270 -14.95 4.10 -13.70
CA ILE A 270 -14.37 5.42 -14.02
C ILE A 270 -13.19 5.28 -14.99
N ILE A 271 -12.39 4.23 -14.81
CA ILE A 271 -11.18 3.97 -15.61
C ILE A 271 -11.05 2.49 -15.91
N SER A 272 -11.21 2.17 -17.19
CA SER A 272 -10.81 0.88 -17.76
C SER A 272 -9.30 0.88 -18.01
N ILE A 273 -8.60 -0.06 -17.39
CA ILE A 273 -7.15 -0.30 -17.53
C ILE A 273 -6.96 -1.73 -18.00
#